data_AF-A0A7Y0DD61-F1
#
_entry.id   AF-A0A7Y0DD61-F1
#
_cell.length_a   1.000
_cell.length_b   1.000
_cell.length_c   1.000
_cell.angle_alpha   90.00
_cell.angle_beta   90.00
_cell.angle_gamma   90.00
#
_symmetry.space_group_name_H-M   'P 1'
#
loop_
_entity.id
_entity.type
_entity.pdbx_description
1 polymer ?
#
loop_
_entity_poly.entity_id
_entity_poly.type
_entity_poly.pdbx_seq_one_letter_code
_entity_poly.pdbx_strand_id
1 'polypeptide(L)'
;MRTYQGVFDQFAAALQFPLYFGDNMDAFDECIVDLTWLPAQFGYVILVTDPHEVLADEGDDGLAWLVGSLVGASVEWSRPVDLGEWWDRPAVPFHVVLQFLAVDRVRVVDRWRSAGAVLEPLPGSVGLEGG
;
A
#
# COMPACT_ATOMS: atom_id res chain seq x y z
N MET A 1 5.42 -10.62 -5.86
CA MET A 1 4.82 -9.67 -6.81
C MET A 1 5.91 -8.95 -7.59
N ARG A 2 6.60 -9.61 -8.53
CA ARG A 2 7.84 -9.04 -9.14
C ARG A 2 7.62 -8.11 -10.33
N THR A 3 6.43 -8.15 -10.94
CA THR A 3 6.03 -7.38 -12.12
C THR A 3 4.77 -6.55 -11.83
N TYR A 4 4.43 -5.59 -12.70
CA TYR A 4 3.18 -4.80 -12.58
C TYR A 4 1.95 -5.71 -12.51
N GLN A 5 1.84 -6.66 -13.45
CA GLN A 5 0.77 -7.65 -13.47
C GLN A 5 0.66 -8.40 -12.14
N GLY A 6 1.79 -8.83 -11.58
CA GLY A 6 1.79 -9.54 -10.31
C GLY A 6 1.33 -8.68 -9.13
N VAL A 7 1.55 -7.36 -9.17
CA VAL A 7 0.99 -6.42 -8.17
C VAL A 7 -0.51 -6.29 -8.37
N PHE A 8 -0.96 -6.03 -9.60
CA PHE A 8 -2.37 -5.89 -9.92
C PHE A 8 -3.18 -7.11 -9.49
N ASP A 9 -2.74 -8.31 -9.86
CA ASP A 9 -3.41 -9.57 -9.50
C ASP A 9 -3.54 -9.75 -7.98
N GLN A 10 -2.47 -9.49 -7.23
CA GLN A 10 -2.47 -9.69 -5.77
C GLN A 10 -3.31 -8.65 -5.03
N PHE A 11 -3.23 -7.38 -5.43
CA PHE A 11 -4.05 -6.33 -4.83
C PHE A 11 -5.52 -6.49 -5.18
N ALA A 12 -5.83 -6.78 -6.44
CA ALA A 12 -7.20 -7.04 -6.87
C ALA A 12 -7.80 -8.24 -6.12
N ALA A 13 -7.04 -9.32 -5.94
CA ALA A 13 -7.49 -10.47 -5.17
C ALA A 13 -7.68 -10.15 -3.67
N ALA A 14 -6.73 -9.45 -3.04
CA ALA A 14 -6.75 -9.18 -1.60
C ALA A 14 -7.80 -8.12 -1.21
N LEU A 15 -7.96 -7.08 -2.02
CA LEU A 15 -8.89 -5.96 -1.79
C LEU A 15 -10.21 -6.13 -2.54
N GLN A 16 -10.40 -7.29 -3.18
CA GLN A 16 -11.59 -7.65 -3.94
C GLN A 16 -11.96 -6.58 -4.98
N PHE A 17 -10.97 -6.09 -5.75
CA PHE A 17 -11.24 -5.10 -6.79
C PHE A 17 -12.34 -5.60 -7.74
N PRO A 18 -13.17 -4.70 -8.29
CA PRO A 18 -14.33 -5.09 -9.07
C PRO A 18 -13.95 -5.79 -10.38
N LEU A 19 -14.91 -6.52 -10.96
CA LEU A 19 -14.71 -7.21 -12.25
C LEU A 19 -14.37 -6.28 -13.42
N TYR A 20 -14.64 -4.98 -13.29
CA TYR A 20 -14.27 -3.98 -14.29
C TYR A 20 -12.85 -3.42 -14.11
N PHE A 21 -12.10 -3.90 -13.12
CA PHE A 21 -10.73 -3.46 -12.87
C PHE A 21 -9.88 -3.64 -14.14
N GLY A 22 -9.29 -2.52 -14.60
CA GLY A 22 -8.65 -2.42 -15.91
C GLY A 22 -7.23 -2.98 -15.99
N ASP A 23 -6.70 -3.54 -14.90
CA ASP A 23 -5.40 -4.24 -14.86
C ASP A 23 -4.23 -3.39 -15.38
N ASN A 24 -4.22 -2.12 -14.98
CA ASN A 24 -3.21 -1.14 -15.32
C ASN A 24 -3.02 -0.13 -14.17
N MET A 25 -2.01 0.73 -14.30
CA MET A 25 -1.63 1.69 -13.25
C MET A 25 -2.74 2.69 -12.93
N ASP A 26 -3.40 3.24 -13.95
CA ASP A 26 -4.51 4.20 -13.76
C ASP A 26 -5.69 3.54 -13.03
N ALA A 27 -6.08 2.33 -13.45
CA ALA A 27 -7.14 1.57 -12.81
C ALA A 27 -6.79 1.19 -11.36
N PHE A 28 -5.51 0.93 -11.07
CA PHE A 28 -5.04 0.66 -9.71
C PHE A 28 -5.17 1.90 -8.83
N ASP A 29 -4.74 3.06 -9.33
CA ASP A 29 -4.81 4.33 -8.63
C ASP A 29 -6.27 4.71 -8.31
N GLU A 30 -7.20 4.46 -9.24
CA GLU A 30 -8.64 4.63 -9.00
C GLU A 30 -9.17 3.67 -7.92
N CYS A 31 -8.80 2.39 -7.98
CA CYS A 31 -9.35 1.39 -7.05
C CYS A 31 -8.75 1.45 -5.64
N ILE A 32 -7.50 1.88 -5.47
CA ILE A 32 -6.86 1.90 -4.16
C ILE A 32 -7.37 3.05 -3.27
N VAL A 33 -7.90 4.11 -3.90
CA VAL A 33 -8.51 5.27 -3.21
C VAL A 33 -10.01 5.12 -2.98
N ASP A 34 -10.66 4.15 -3.64
CA ASP A 34 -12.08 3.83 -3.48
C ASP A 34 -12.25 2.33 -3.21
N LEU A 35 -12.57 1.97 -1.97
CA LEU A 35 -12.84 0.59 -1.53
C LEU A 35 -14.28 0.47 -1.02
N THR A 36 -15.21 1.22 -1.62
CA THR A 36 -16.63 1.22 -1.22
C THR A 36 -17.29 -0.15 -1.28
N TRP A 37 -16.80 -1.06 -2.13
CA TRP A 37 -17.24 -2.47 -2.19
C TRP A 37 -16.71 -3.33 -1.04
N LEU A 38 -15.65 -2.90 -0.36
CA LEU A 38 -15.02 -3.60 0.76
C LEU A 38 -14.98 -2.66 1.99
N PRO A 39 -16.14 -2.30 2.57
CA PRO A 39 -16.17 -1.34 3.67
C PRO A 39 -15.47 -1.89 4.92
N ALA A 40 -14.50 -1.15 5.45
CA ALA A 40 -13.87 -1.46 6.72
C ALA A 40 -14.65 -0.88 7.91
N GLN A 41 -14.71 -1.62 9.03
CA GLN A 41 -15.30 -1.09 10.27
C GLN A 41 -14.40 -0.04 10.94
N PHE A 42 -13.08 -0.19 10.85
CA PHE A 42 -12.11 0.64 11.58
C PHE A 42 -10.95 1.16 10.76
N GLY A 43 -10.62 0.53 9.62
CA GLY A 43 -9.47 0.89 8.81
C GLY A 43 -8.99 -0.26 7.93
N TYR A 44 -8.10 0.07 7.00
CA TYR A 44 -7.43 -0.87 6.10
C TYR A 44 -5.98 -1.07 6.53
N VAL A 45 -5.52 -2.32 6.52
CA VAL A 45 -4.12 -2.68 6.71
C VAL A 45 -3.69 -3.58 5.57
N ILE A 46 -2.75 -3.11 4.77
CA ILE A 46 -2.14 -3.88 3.69
C ILE A 46 -0.81 -4.43 4.21
N LEU A 47 -0.76 -5.75 4.38
CA LEU A 47 0.48 -6.44 4.75
C LEU A 47 1.24 -6.84 3.47
N VAL A 48 2.43 -6.28 3.30
CA VAL A 48 3.34 -6.64 2.21
C VAL A 48 4.41 -7.59 2.76
N THR A 49 4.36 -8.84 2.33
CA THR A 49 5.41 -9.83 2.58
C THR A 49 6.45 -9.77 1.46
N ASP A 50 7.68 -10.17 1.77
CA ASP A 50 8.83 -10.10 0.85
C ASP A 50 8.94 -8.74 0.11
N PRO A 51 8.96 -7.60 0.83
CA PRO A 51 8.92 -6.27 0.23
C PRO A 51 10.11 -5.95 -0.68
N HIS A 52 11.19 -6.74 -0.60
CA HIS A 52 12.34 -6.65 -1.50
C HIS A 52 12.07 -7.25 -2.89
N GLU A 53 11.05 -8.09 -3.03
CA GLU A 53 10.63 -8.72 -4.29
C GLU A 53 9.56 -7.92 -5.03
N VAL A 54 8.91 -6.95 -4.37
CA VAL A 54 7.84 -6.16 -4.97
C VAL A 54 8.38 -5.32 -6.13
N LEU A 55 7.91 -5.55 -7.35
CA LEU A 55 8.34 -4.87 -8.57
C LEU A 55 9.86 -4.98 -8.84
N ALA A 56 10.50 -6.07 -8.38
CA ALA A 56 11.93 -6.27 -8.55
C ALA A 56 12.37 -6.36 -10.04
N ASP A 57 11.46 -6.72 -10.95
CA ASP A 57 11.74 -6.82 -12.39
C ASP A 57 11.42 -5.52 -13.15
N GLU A 58 10.82 -4.52 -12.49
CA GLU A 58 10.39 -3.24 -13.09
C GLU A 58 11.29 -2.04 -12.70
N GLY A 59 12.38 -2.31 -11.97
CA GLY A 59 13.30 -1.28 -11.50
C GLY A 59 12.73 -0.38 -10.39
N ASP A 60 13.44 0.72 -10.12
CA ASP A 60 13.08 1.63 -9.02
C ASP A 60 11.86 2.49 -9.34
N ASP A 61 11.65 2.85 -10.60
CA ASP A 61 10.50 3.65 -11.06
C ASP A 61 9.17 2.93 -10.80
N GLY A 62 9.14 1.60 -11.00
CA GLY A 62 7.94 0.80 -10.73
C GLY A 62 7.57 0.80 -9.25
N LEU A 63 8.55 0.61 -8.37
CA LEU A 63 8.28 0.71 -6.93
C LEU A 63 7.89 2.14 -6.52
N ALA A 64 8.54 3.15 -7.09
CA ALA A 64 8.21 4.56 -6.81
C ALA A 64 6.76 4.90 -7.16
N TRP A 65 6.26 4.38 -8.30
CA TRP A 65 4.84 4.50 -8.63
C TRP A 65 3.95 3.85 -7.57
N LEU A 66 4.16 2.57 -7.24
CA LEU A 66 3.31 1.85 -6.28
C LEU A 66 3.30 2.53 -4.91
N VAL A 67 4.48 2.98 -4.44
CA VAL A 67 4.59 3.74 -3.20
C VAL A 67 3.81 5.05 -3.29
N GLY A 68 3.92 5.78 -4.40
CA GLY A 68 3.12 6.98 -4.66
C GLY A 68 1.62 6.72 -4.56
N SER A 69 1.12 5.66 -5.21
CA SER A 69 -0.28 5.25 -5.16
C SER A 69 -0.76 4.93 -3.74
N LEU A 70 0.04 4.16 -2.99
CA LEU A 70 -0.29 3.78 -1.61
C LEU A 70 -0.26 4.96 -0.64
N VAL A 71 0.67 5.90 -0.84
CA VAL A 71 0.71 7.16 -0.08
C VAL A 71 -0.50 8.03 -0.44
N GLY A 72 -0.84 8.13 -1.72
CA GLY A 72 -2.04 8.83 -2.20
C GLY A 72 -3.32 8.28 -1.55
N ALA A 73 -3.47 6.95 -1.53
CA ALA A 73 -4.56 6.28 -0.83
C ALA A 73 -4.58 6.61 0.66
N SER A 74 -3.42 6.53 1.35
CA SER A 74 -3.34 6.87 2.77
C SER A 74 -3.81 8.29 3.04
N VAL A 75 -3.43 9.26 2.20
CA VAL A 75 -3.88 10.65 2.32
C VAL A 75 -5.38 10.77 2.08
N GLU A 76 -5.92 10.14 1.03
CA GLU A 76 -7.33 10.22 0.67
C GLU A 76 -8.23 9.60 1.76
N TRP A 77 -7.87 8.44 2.28
CA TRP A 77 -8.58 7.78 3.36
C TRP A 77 -8.48 8.55 4.68
N SER A 78 -7.36 9.23 4.96
CA SER A 78 -7.18 10.05 6.16
C SER A 78 -8.10 11.28 6.23
N ARG A 79 -8.77 11.63 5.13
CA ARG A 79 -9.70 12.76 5.06
C ARG A 79 -11.14 12.25 5.16
N PRO A 80 -11.99 12.93 5.94
CA PRO A 80 -13.43 12.66 5.90
C PRO A 80 -14.03 13.21 4.60
N VAL A 81 -15.12 12.59 4.15
CA VAL A 81 -16.04 13.13 3.14
C VAL A 81 -17.29 13.57 3.88
N ASP A 82 -17.56 14.88 3.89
CA ASP A 82 -18.67 15.53 4.59
C ASP A 82 -19.37 16.48 3.61
N LEU A 83 -20.06 15.90 2.63
CA LEU A 83 -20.77 16.61 1.56
C LEU A 83 -22.27 16.70 1.82
N GLY A 84 -22.76 16.11 2.93
CA GLY A 84 -24.18 15.96 3.23
C GLY A 84 -24.85 14.85 2.43
N GLU A 85 -24.07 13.94 1.85
CA GLU A 85 -24.55 12.89 0.97
C GLU A 85 -24.66 11.54 1.71
N TRP A 86 -25.47 10.62 1.18
CA TRP A 86 -25.69 9.33 1.84
C TRP A 86 -24.43 8.43 1.87
N TRP A 87 -23.43 8.75 1.04
CA TRP A 87 -22.13 8.09 0.98
C TRP A 87 -21.03 8.84 1.76
N ASP A 88 -21.37 9.85 2.54
CA ASP A 88 -20.42 10.52 3.43
C ASP A 88 -19.72 9.50 4.34
N ARG A 89 -18.43 9.72 4.57
CA ARG A 89 -17.60 8.83 5.37
C ARG A 89 -16.68 9.61 6.32
N PRO A 90 -16.43 9.12 7.54
CA PRO A 90 -15.36 9.67 8.36
C PRO A 90 -14.00 9.41 7.71
N ALA A 91 -12.95 10.02 8.28
CA ALA A 91 -11.59 9.61 8.00
C ALA A 91 -11.40 8.13 8.41
N VAL A 92 -10.78 7.36 7.53
CA VAL A 92 -10.52 5.93 7.72
C VAL A 92 -9.00 5.72 7.74
N PRO A 93 -8.43 5.12 8.80
CA PRO A 93 -7.04 4.71 8.80
C PRO A 93 -6.71 3.76 7.64
N PHE A 94 -5.64 4.05 6.92
CA PHE A 94 -5.10 3.20 5.86
C PHE A 94 -3.60 3.06 6.06
N HIS A 95 -3.17 1.84 6.37
CA HIS A 95 -1.78 1.53 6.70
C HIS A 95 -1.22 0.47 5.76
N VAL A 96 0.05 0.63 5.40
CA VAL A 96 0.83 -0.39 4.71
C VAL A 96 1.93 -0.86 5.66
N VAL A 97 1.97 -2.17 5.92
CA VAL A 97 2.95 -2.79 6.81
C VAL A 97 3.88 -3.66 5.99
N LEU A 98 5.18 -3.38 6.07
CA LEU A 98 6.21 -4.19 5.42
C LEU A 98 6.71 -5.24 6.41
N GLN A 99 6.49 -6.51 6.08
CA GLN A 99 7.02 -7.64 6.86
C GLN A 99 8.25 -8.20 6.17
N PHE A 100 9.37 -8.23 6.89
CA PHE A 100 10.63 -8.78 6.42
C PHE A 100 11.46 -9.29 7.60
N LEU A 101 12.43 -10.16 7.32
CA LEU A 101 13.38 -10.63 8.33
C LEU A 101 14.36 -9.51 8.70
N ALA A 102 14.84 -9.48 9.94
CA ALA A 102 15.77 -8.45 10.40
C ALA A 102 17.02 -8.30 9.51
N VAL A 103 17.48 -9.40 8.90
CA VAL A 103 18.63 -9.41 7.97
C VAL A 103 18.38 -8.58 6.70
N ASP A 104 17.11 -8.45 6.27
CA ASP A 104 16.73 -7.69 5.07
C ASP A 104 16.46 -6.21 5.37
N ARG A 105 16.57 -5.77 6.63
CA ARG A 105 16.13 -4.44 7.07
C ARG A 105 16.74 -3.31 6.24
N VAL A 106 18.06 -3.28 6.08
CA VAL A 106 18.74 -2.21 5.33
C VAL A 106 18.28 -2.22 3.88
N ARG A 107 18.28 -3.39 3.23
CA ARG A 107 17.84 -3.57 1.84
C ARG A 107 16.40 -3.09 1.62
N VAL A 108 15.48 -3.45 2.51
CA VAL A 108 14.06 -3.09 2.40
C VAL A 108 13.85 -1.62 2.69
N VAL A 109 14.38 -1.12 3.82
CA VAL A 109 14.17 0.26 4.25
C VAL A 109 14.76 1.25 3.25
N ASP A 110 15.98 1.02 2.77
CA ASP A 110 16.63 1.91 1.82
C ASP A 110 15.89 1.93 0.48
N ARG A 111 15.51 0.76 -0.04
CA ARG A 111 14.76 0.65 -1.29
C ARG A 111 13.40 1.36 -1.22
N TRP A 112 12.62 1.10 -0.18
CA TRP A 112 11.28 1.70 -0.04
C TRP A 112 11.34 3.20 0.27
N ARG A 113 12.32 3.67 1.04
CA ARG A 113 12.54 5.12 1.24
C ARG A 113 12.98 5.80 -0.05
N SER A 114 13.84 5.16 -0.84
CA SER A 114 14.28 5.69 -2.14
C SER A 114 13.11 5.80 -3.12
N ALA A 115 12.13 4.90 -3.02
CA ALA A 115 10.86 4.96 -3.75
C ALA A 115 9.85 5.98 -3.17
N GLY A 116 10.21 6.72 -2.11
CA GLY A 116 9.38 7.78 -1.53
C GLY A 116 8.57 7.41 -0.28
N ALA A 117 8.74 6.21 0.28
CA ALA A 117 7.99 5.79 1.46
C ALA A 117 8.54 6.44 2.73
N VAL A 118 7.64 6.96 3.58
CA VAL A 118 7.96 7.33 4.96
C VAL A 118 7.71 6.11 5.84
N LEU A 119 8.79 5.50 6.34
CA LEU A 119 8.73 4.27 7.14
C LEU A 119 8.97 4.56 8.61
N GLU A 120 8.02 4.12 9.44
CA GLU A 120 8.08 4.13 10.90
C GLU A 120 8.09 2.70 11.45
N PRO A 121 8.90 2.40 12.47
CA PRO A 121 8.86 1.10 13.13
C PRO A 121 7.55 0.93 13.90
N LEU A 122 6.94 -0.27 13.80
CA LEU A 122 5.76 -0.59 14.60
C LEU A 122 6.13 -0.64 16.10
N PRO A 123 5.28 -0.14 17.01
CA PRO A 123 5.50 -0.27 18.45
C PRO A 123 5.74 -1.73 18.85
N GLY A 124 6.80 -1.99 19.61
CA GLY A 124 7.16 -3.34 20.05
C GLY A 124 7.87 -4.19 18.98
N SER A 125 8.03 -3.69 17.75
CA SER A 125 9.06 -4.23 16.85
C SER A 125 10.43 -3.87 17.43
N VAL A 126 11.30 -4.87 17.61
CA VAL A 126 12.60 -4.63 18.22
C VAL A 126 13.41 -3.76 17.27
N GLY A 127 13.58 -2.49 17.63
CA GLY A 127 14.68 -1.69 17.14
C GLY A 127 15.95 -2.33 17.69
N LEU A 128 16.56 -3.25 16.95
CA LEU A 128 17.91 -3.72 17.27
C LEU A 128 18.88 -2.62 16.88
N GLU A 129 18.91 -1.56 17.69
CA GLU A 129 20.12 -0.77 17.87
C GLU A 129 21.15 -1.71 18.51
N GLY A 130 22.22 -2.02 17.78
CA GLY A 130 23.39 -2.72 18.33
C GLY A 130 23.78 -3.99 17.57
N GLY A 131 24.76 -3.83 16.69
CA GLY A 131 25.58 -4.87 16.08
C GLY A 131 26.80 -4.22 15.45
#